data_AF-A0A7S1D664-F1
#
_entry.id   AF-A0A7S1D664-F1
#
_cell.length_a   1.000
_cell.length_b   1.000
_cell.length_c   1.000
_cell.angle_alpha   90.00
_cell.angle_beta   90.00
_cell.angle_gamma   90.00
#
_symmetry.space_group_name_H-M   'P 1'
#
loop_
_entity.id
_entity.type
_entity.pdbx_description
1 polymer ?
#
loop_
_entity_poly.entity_id
_entity_poly.type
_entity_poly.pdbx_seq_one_letter_code
_entity_poly.pdbx_strand_id
1 'polypeptide(L)'
;TTTTTNSNNNSYTNSCTWKPLTASGMNMTLLRDTTQPILYYDEIQLLEDDLHDNGVVSMTIKVRVMPTCLYVLSRCWLRVDGVILRSRETRVMVDSLDMTSTTNDNNDDNNKKKKTRIYRDVTWRE
;
A
#
# COMPACT_ATOMS: atom_id res chain seq x y z
N THR A 1 1.36 -2.05 23.31
CA THR A 1 2.25 -2.44 24.43
C THR A 1 3.67 -2.08 24.05
N THR A 2 4.31 -1.25 24.85
CA THR A 2 5.63 -0.65 24.62
C THR A 2 6.74 -1.69 24.82
N THR A 3 7.74 -1.71 23.95
CA THR A 3 9.00 -2.41 24.23
C THR A 3 10.17 -1.54 23.81
N THR A 4 10.91 -1.08 24.81
CA THR A 4 12.23 -0.47 24.68
C THR A 4 13.25 -1.60 24.60
N THR A 5 14.13 -1.59 23.60
CA THR A 5 15.37 -2.38 23.64
C THR A 5 16.51 -1.56 23.09
N ASN A 6 17.43 -1.24 23.99
CA ASN A 6 18.71 -0.59 23.75
C ASN A 6 19.70 -1.69 23.33
N SER A 7 20.29 -1.60 22.14
CA SER A 7 21.38 -2.50 21.71
C SER A 7 22.22 -1.81 20.66
N ASN A 8 23.36 -1.27 21.09
CA ASN A 8 24.47 -0.87 20.23
C ASN A 8 25.01 -2.12 19.53
N ASN A 9 24.84 -2.21 18.20
CA ASN A 9 25.64 -3.05 17.32
C ASN A 9 25.51 -2.54 15.88
N ASN A 10 26.58 -1.93 15.37
CA ASN A 10 26.74 -1.64 13.94
C ASN A 10 26.76 -2.95 13.16
N SER A 11 25.63 -3.31 12.55
CA SER A 11 25.53 -4.35 11.55
C SER A 11 24.48 -3.92 10.53
N TYR A 12 24.84 -4.01 9.25
CA TYR A 12 24.08 -3.55 8.08
C TYR A 12 22.81 -4.38 7.84
N THR A 13 21.91 -4.41 8.81
CA THR A 13 20.55 -4.89 8.63
C THR A 13 19.64 -3.68 8.65
N ASN A 14 19.48 -3.05 7.49
CA ASN A 14 18.38 -2.12 7.27
C ASN A 14 17.08 -2.92 7.38
N SER A 15 16.64 -3.21 8.61
CA SER A 15 15.43 -3.96 8.87
C SER A 15 14.26 -3.13 8.37
N CYS A 16 13.72 -3.53 7.21
CA CYS A 16 12.47 -3.04 6.68
C CYS A 16 11.34 -3.58 7.57
N THR A 17 11.16 -2.94 8.72
CA THR A 17 10.09 -3.29 9.67
C THR A 17 9.00 -2.25 9.58
N TRP A 18 7.77 -2.71 9.34
CA TRP A 18 6.58 -1.84 9.33
C TRP A 18 6.44 -1.14 10.68
N LYS A 19 6.30 0.19 10.65
CA LYS A 19 6.02 0.99 11.84
C LYS A 19 4.51 1.20 11.93
N PRO A 20 3.88 0.87 13.07
CA PRO A 20 2.47 1.17 13.25
C PRO A 20 2.28 2.69 13.25
N LEU A 21 1.20 3.15 12.60
CA LEU A 21 0.81 4.55 12.55
C LEU A 21 -0.55 4.69 13.25
N THR A 22 -0.73 5.75 14.05
CA THR A 22 -1.96 5.98 14.81
C THR A 22 -3.20 6.19 13.93
N ALA A 23 -3.00 6.66 12.70
CA ALA A 23 -4.04 6.82 11.69
C ALA A 23 -3.52 6.42 10.31
N SER A 24 -4.41 6.14 9.36
CA SER A 24 -4.05 5.85 7.98
C SER A 24 -3.32 7.05 7.36
N GLY A 25 -1.99 6.98 7.26
CA GLY A 25 -1.14 8.03 6.67
C GLY A 25 -1.28 8.19 5.16
N MET A 26 -2.29 7.56 4.56
CA MET A 26 -2.57 7.63 3.13
C MET A 26 -3.29 8.94 2.80
N ASN A 27 -2.71 9.73 1.91
CA ASN A 27 -3.35 10.96 1.45
C ASN A 27 -4.46 10.64 0.44
N MET A 28 -5.69 10.53 0.94
CA MET A 28 -6.86 10.22 0.12
C MET A 28 -7.18 11.33 -0.90
N THR A 29 -6.80 12.57 -0.61
CA THR A 29 -7.02 13.71 -1.51
C THR A 29 -6.24 13.52 -2.82
N LEU A 30 -4.99 13.05 -2.76
CA LEU A 30 -4.19 12.75 -3.95
C LEU A 30 -4.81 11.65 -4.83
N LEU A 31 -5.49 10.68 -4.25
CA LEU A 31 -6.13 9.59 -5.00
C LEU A 31 -7.44 9.99 -5.68
N ARG A 32 -8.09 11.03 -5.15
CA ARG A 32 -9.33 11.61 -5.64
C ARG A 32 -9.12 12.76 -6.61
N ASP A 33 -7.90 13.28 -6.68
CA ASP A 33 -7.54 14.36 -7.58
C ASP A 33 -7.70 13.91 -9.05
N THR A 34 -8.61 14.54 -9.77
CA THR A 34 -8.89 14.26 -11.18
C THR A 34 -7.99 15.06 -12.12
N THR A 35 -7.19 16.00 -11.60
CA THR A 35 -6.25 16.78 -12.42
C THR A 35 -5.08 15.94 -12.92
N GLN A 36 -4.73 14.87 -12.18
CA GLN A 36 -3.66 13.98 -12.57
C GLN A 36 -4.15 12.85 -13.48
N PRO A 37 -3.51 12.65 -14.65
CA PRO A 37 -3.86 11.54 -15.51
C PRO A 37 -3.45 10.20 -14.88
N ILE A 38 -4.27 9.18 -15.09
CA ILE A 38 -3.91 7.80 -14.74
C ILE A 38 -3.02 7.28 -15.87
N LEU A 39 -1.74 7.07 -15.59
CA LEU A 39 -0.76 6.58 -16.57
C LEU A 39 -0.95 5.09 -16.85
N TYR A 40 -1.33 4.34 -15.81
CA TYR A 40 -1.62 2.91 -15.91
C TYR A 40 -2.76 2.54 -14.97
N TYR A 41 -3.72 1.79 -15.51
CA TYR A 41 -4.80 1.16 -14.77
C TYR A 41 -4.86 -0.30 -15.16
N ASP A 42 -4.94 -1.17 -14.17
CA ASP A 42 -5.19 -2.59 -14.41
C ASP A 42 -6.00 -3.20 -13.27
N GLU A 43 -6.81 -4.19 -13.60
CA GLU A 43 -7.65 -4.92 -12.69
C GLU A 43 -7.54 -6.42 -12.95
N ILE A 44 -7.04 -7.13 -11.96
CA ILE A 44 -6.74 -8.55 -12.05
C ILE A 44 -7.61 -9.28 -11.04
N GLN A 45 -8.40 -10.24 -11.54
CA GLN A 45 -9.13 -11.20 -10.71
C GLN A 45 -8.20 -12.38 -10.40
N LEU A 46 -7.82 -12.51 -9.13
CA LEU A 46 -6.87 -13.55 -8.69
C LEU A 46 -7.54 -14.86 -8.32
N LEU A 47 -8.70 -14.78 -7.67
CA LEU A 47 -9.44 -15.93 -7.17
C LEU A 47 -10.93 -15.68 -7.37
N GLU A 48 -11.61 -16.71 -7.82
CA GLU A 48 -13.06 -16.81 -7.84
C GLU A 48 -13.41 -18.26 -7.50
N ASP A 49 -14.34 -18.45 -6.56
CA ASP A 49 -14.81 -19.76 -6.15
C ASP A 49 -16.24 -19.63 -5.59
N ASP A 50 -17.07 -20.65 -5.80
CA ASP A 50 -18.49 -20.70 -5.42
C ASP A 50 -18.73 -21.45 -4.09
N LEU A 51 -17.65 -21.79 -3.38
CA LEU A 51 -17.69 -22.47 -2.09
C LEU A 51 -18.57 -23.74 -2.14
N HIS A 52 -18.49 -24.50 -3.24
CA HIS A 52 -19.32 -25.70 -3.45
C HIS A 52 -20.81 -25.38 -3.29
N ASP A 53 -21.27 -24.31 -3.95
CA ASP A 53 -22.65 -23.78 -3.90
C ASP A 53 -23.10 -23.22 -2.53
N ASN A 54 -22.19 -23.03 -1.57
CA ASN A 54 -22.53 -22.45 -0.26
C ASN A 54 -22.25 -20.94 -0.18
N GLY A 55 -21.83 -20.32 -1.28
CA GLY A 55 -21.57 -18.89 -1.30
C GLY A 55 -20.75 -18.44 -2.50
N VAL A 56 -19.98 -17.38 -2.30
CA VAL A 56 -19.04 -16.89 -3.30
C VAL A 56 -17.86 -16.22 -2.62
N VAL A 57 -16.66 -16.50 -3.10
CA VAL A 57 -15.45 -15.75 -2.76
C VAL A 57 -14.84 -15.18 -4.03
N SER A 58 -14.48 -13.90 -3.99
CA SER A 58 -13.79 -13.24 -5.09
C SER A 58 -12.68 -12.35 -4.55
N MET A 59 -11.49 -12.47 -5.14
CA MET A 59 -10.34 -11.64 -4.82
C MET A 59 -9.87 -10.88 -6.04
N THR A 60 -9.96 -9.56 -5.97
CA THR A 60 -9.57 -8.64 -7.04
C THR A 60 -8.44 -7.73 -6.59
N ILE A 61 -7.51 -7.45 -7.49
CA ILE A 61 -6.46 -6.45 -7.31
C ILE A 61 -6.63 -5.37 -8.37
N LYS A 62 -6.77 -4.13 -7.94
CA LYS A 62 -6.77 -2.94 -8.79
C LYS A 62 -5.49 -2.17 -8.58
N VAL A 63 -4.80 -1.85 -9.67
CA VAL A 63 -3.55 -1.06 -9.67
C VAL A 63 -3.81 0.25 -10.41
N ARG A 64 -3.43 1.36 -9.80
CA ARG A 64 -3.48 2.71 -10.38
C ARG A 64 -2.11 3.36 -10.24
N VAL A 65 -1.52 3.74 -11.37
CA VAL A 65 -0.26 4.51 -11.40
C VAL A 65 -0.57 5.92 -11.86
N MET A 66 -0.22 6.89 -11.03
CA MET A 66 -0.29 8.32 -11.32
C MET A 66 1.12 8.90 -11.24
N PRO A 67 1.39 10.07 -11.87
CA PRO A 67 2.71 10.68 -11.84
C PRO A 67 3.26 10.91 -10.41
N THR A 68 2.39 11.26 -9.45
CA THR A 68 2.85 11.54 -8.07
C THR A 68 2.82 10.34 -7.14
N CYS A 69 2.00 9.32 -7.41
CA CYS A 69 1.86 8.18 -6.51
C CYS A 69 1.34 6.91 -7.21
N LEU A 70 1.63 5.77 -6.61
CA LEU A 70 1.09 4.47 -7.00
C LEU A 70 0.13 3.98 -5.92
N TYR A 71 -1.01 3.45 -6.36
CA TYR A 71 -2.05 2.92 -5.50
C TYR A 71 -2.45 1.51 -5.90
N VAL A 72 -2.48 0.61 -4.93
CA VAL A 72 -2.95 -0.77 -5.10
C VAL A 72 -4.06 -1.04 -4.09
N LEU A 73 -5.19 -1.54 -4.59
CA LEU A 73 -6.29 -2.03 -3.78
C LEU A 73 -6.44 -3.53 -4.03
N SER A 74 -6.09 -4.34 -3.05
CA SER A 74 -6.46 -5.74 -3.00
C SER A 74 -7.72 -5.88 -2.16
N ARG A 75 -8.75 -6.49 -2.73
CA ARG A 75 -10.06 -6.64 -2.10
C ARG A 75 -10.50 -8.08 -2.24
N CYS A 76 -10.71 -8.72 -1.09
CA CYS A 76 -11.32 -10.03 -0.99
C CYS A 76 -12.75 -9.84 -0.49
N TRP A 77 -13.71 -10.34 -1.26
CA TRP A 77 -15.11 -10.47 -0.88
C TRP A 77 -15.39 -11.93 -0.60
N LEU A 78 -16.02 -12.20 0.54
CA LEU A 78 -16.51 -13.51 0.92
C LEU A 78 -17.97 -13.35 1.32
N ARG A 79 -18.84 -14.11 0.66
CA ARG A 79 -20.23 -14.28 1.06
C ARG A 79 -20.44 -15.76 1.31
N VAL A 80 -20.91 -16.10 2.49
CA VAL A 80 -21.39 -17.44 2.82
C VAL A 80 -22.89 -17.32 3.00
N ASP A 81 -23.64 -18.04 2.15
CA ASP A 81 -25.08 -17.89 2.07
C ASP A 81 -25.74 -18.29 3.39
N GLY A 82 -26.58 -17.41 3.94
CA GLY A 82 -27.24 -17.60 5.22
C GLY A 82 -26.35 -17.46 6.47
N VAL A 83 -25.05 -17.14 6.33
CA VAL A 83 -24.12 -17.09 7.47
C VAL A 83 -23.48 -15.71 7.64
N ILE A 84 -22.64 -15.29 6.69
CA ILE A 84 -21.84 -14.07 6.84
C ILE A 84 -21.48 -13.44 5.50
N LEU A 85 -21.45 -12.10 5.48
CA LEU A 85 -20.77 -11.33 4.46
C LEU A 85 -19.50 -10.77 5.09
N ARG A 86 -18.35 -10.90 4.43
CA ARG A 86 -17.09 -10.35 4.90
C ARG A 86 -16.31 -9.75 3.76
N SER A 87 -15.70 -8.60 4.00
CA SER A 87 -14.79 -7.96 3.06
C SER A 87 -13.47 -7.63 3.75
N ARG A 88 -12.37 -8.05 3.13
CA ARG A 88 -11.03 -7.69 3.56
C ARG A 88 -10.37 -6.88 2.46
N GLU A 89 -10.03 -5.65 2.80
CA GLU A 89 -9.37 -4.73 1.87
C GLU A 89 -7.96 -4.43 2.38
N THR A 90 -6.97 -4.58 1.50
CA THR A 90 -5.60 -4.13 1.73
C THR A 90 -5.30 -3.01 0.74
N ARG A 91 -5.04 -1.82 1.26
CA ARG A 91 -4.66 -0.63 0.51
C ARG A 91 -3.17 -0.43 0.65
N VAL A 92 -2.47 -0.26 -0.47
CA VAL A 92 -1.06 0.10 -0.49
C VAL A 92 -0.90 1.37 -1.31
N MET A 93 -0.20 2.34 -0.74
CA MET A 93 0.10 3.62 -1.40
C MET A 93 1.60 3.87 -1.34
N VAL A 94 2.20 4.25 -2.46
CA VAL A 94 3.60 4.65 -2.56
C VAL A 94 3.64 6.13 -2.90
N ASP A 95 4.26 6.93 -2.02
CA ASP A 95 4.47 8.37 -2.18
C ASP A 95 5.84 8.64 -2.83
N SER A 96 5.84 9.42 -3.93
CA SER A 96 7.00 9.85 -4.72
C SER A 96 7.82 8.73 -5.36
N LEU A 97 7.66 8.58 -6.68
CA LEU A 97 8.49 7.77 -7.56
C LEU A 97 9.59 8.64 -8.20
N ASP A 98 10.35 9.39 -7.40
CA ASP A 98 11.42 10.24 -7.93
C ASP A 98 12.63 9.35 -8.29
N MET A 99 12.67 8.87 -9.53
CA MET A 99 13.79 8.13 -10.12
C MET A 99 14.68 9.09 -10.93
N THR A 100 15.20 10.15 -10.31
CA THR A 100 16.24 10.98 -10.93
C THR A 100 17.58 10.69 -10.28
N SER A 101 18.23 9.63 -10.78
CA SER A 101 19.64 9.35 -10.53
C SER A 101 20.49 10.12 -11.55
N THR A 102 20.80 11.38 -11.24
CA THR A 102 21.92 12.17 -11.83
C THR A 102 22.13 13.31 -10.82
N THR A 103 23.25 13.48 -10.14
CA THR A 103 24.65 13.49 -10.59
C THR A 103 25.56 13.28 -9.38
N ASN A 104 26.82 12.92 -9.62
CA ASN A 104 27.95 13.00 -8.68
C ASN A 104 27.86 14.21 -7.73
N ASP A 105 27.65 13.96 -6.44
CA ASP A 105 27.73 14.98 -5.39
C ASP A 105 29.19 15.09 -4.90
N ASN A 106 29.94 16.05 -5.45
CA ASN A 106 30.87 16.84 -4.62
C ASN A 106 30.19 18.20 -4.44
N ASN A 107 29.91 18.53 -3.18
CA ASN A 107 29.44 19.82 -2.63
C ASN A 107 27.96 19.93 -2.18
N ASP A 108 27.88 20.38 -0.91
CA ASP A 108 26.89 21.26 -0.29
C ASP A 108 25.51 20.70 0.12
N ASP A 109 25.49 20.10 1.33
CA ASP A 109 24.65 20.39 2.51
C ASP A 109 23.13 20.72 2.43
N ASN A 110 22.44 20.66 1.29
CA ASN A 110 20.98 20.92 1.25
C ASN A 110 20.15 19.97 0.40
N ASN A 111 20.71 18.89 -0.15
CA ASN A 111 19.94 17.93 -0.93
C ASN A 111 19.19 16.93 -0.02
N LYS A 112 18.03 17.35 0.51
CA LYS A 112 17.10 16.44 1.20
C LYS A 112 16.50 15.49 0.15
N LYS A 113 17.23 14.41 -0.16
CA LYS A 113 16.75 13.31 -1.00
C LYS A 113 15.35 12.91 -0.53
N LYS A 114 14.35 13.07 -1.39
CA LYS A 114 12.97 12.65 -1.09
C LYS A 114 12.98 11.14 -0.88
N LYS A 115 12.67 10.72 0.33
CA LYS A 115 12.59 9.31 0.70
C LYS A 115 11.23 8.76 0.25
N THR A 116 11.23 7.74 -0.61
CA THR A 116 10.02 7.00 -0.97
C THR A 116 9.37 6.42 0.29
N ARG A 117 8.08 6.70 0.49
CA ARG A 117 7.31 6.19 1.63
C ARG A 117 6.24 5.26 1.14
N ILE A 118 6.15 4.09 1.77
CA ILE A 118 5.12 3.09 1.48
C ILE A 118 4.18 3.04 2.67
N TYR A 119 2.90 3.24 2.40
CA TYR A 119 1.81 3.12 3.36
C TYR A 119 1.04 1.85 3.06
N ARG A 120 0.69 1.11 4.10
CA ARG A 120 -0.17 -0.07 4.03
C ARG A 120 -1.27 0.06 5.06
N ASP A 121 -2.49 -0.20 4.64
CA ASP A 121 -3.66 -0.24 5.50
C ASP A 121 -4.47 -1.50 5.21
N VAL A 122 -4.92 -2.17 6.26
CA VAL A 122 -5.69 -3.42 6.18
C VAL A 122 -6.98 -3.21 6.95
N THR A 123 -8.09 -3.16 6.23
CA THR A 123 -9.41 -2.95 6.82
C THR A 123 -10.26 -4.19 6.64
N TRP A 124 -10.83 -4.67 7.74
CA TRP A 124 -11.84 -5.71 7.75
C TRP A 124 -13.22 -5.06 7.86
N ARG A 125 -14.17 -5.56 7.08
CA ARG A 125 -15.59 -5.21 7.16
C ARG A 125 -16.38 -6.52 7.26
N GLU A 126 -17.39 -6.51 8.11
CA GLU A 126 -18.35 -7.59 8.36
C GLU A 126 -19.75 -7.05 8.13
#